data_AF-A0A0F8XVG3-F1
#
_entry.id   AF-A0A0F8XVG3-F1
#
_cell.length_a   1.000
_cell.length_b   1.000
_cell.length_c   1.000
_cell.angle_alpha   90.00
_cell.angle_beta   90.00
_cell.angle_gamma   90.00
#
_symmetry.space_group_name_H-M   'P 1'
#
loop_
_entity.id
_entity.type
_entity.pdbx_description
1 polymer ?
#
loop_
_entity_poly.entity_id
_entity_poly.type
_entity_poly.pdbx_seq_one_letter_code
_entity_poly.pdbx_strand_id
1 'polypeptide(L)' 'MTQPANATCRECGSTADLVDNYYWIGGQSNVLLYDCRKCLKSNLKASQRACEMLQERAK' A
#
# COMPACT_ATOMS: atom_id res chain seq x y z
N MET A 1 14.83 7.91 8.47
CA MET A 1 13.81 7.47 9.43
C MET A 1 14.06 6.01 9.73
N THR A 2 14.09 5.59 10.99
CA THR A 2 14.41 4.21 11.39
C THR A 2 13.12 3.42 11.54
N GLN A 3 12.99 2.31 10.82
CA GLN A 3 11.84 1.43 10.90
C GLN A 3 11.76 0.77 12.29
N PRO A 4 10.58 0.67 12.93
CA PRO A 4 10.46 0.01 14.22
C PRO A 4 10.80 -1.48 14.10
N ALA A 5 11.44 -2.03 15.13
CA ALA A 5 11.99 -3.40 15.12
C ALA A 5 10.95 -4.50 14.86
N ASN A 6 9.66 -4.20 15.06
CA ASN A 6 8.54 -5.13 14.89
C ASN A 6 7.61 -4.73 13.72
N ALA A 7 8.10 -3.92 12.77
CA ALA A 7 7.32 -3.59 11.59
C ALA A 7 7.02 -4.85 10.78
N THR A 8 5.76 -4.98 10.37
CA THR A 8 5.29 -6.05 9.50
C THR A 8 4.51 -5.47 8.33
N CYS A 9 4.52 -6.16 7.20
CA CYS A 9 3.68 -5.84 6.07
C CYS A 9 2.22 -5.95 6.51
N ARG A 10 1.45 -4.87 6.35
CA ARG A 10 0.02 -4.85 6.72
C ARG A 10 -0.81 -5.90 5.97
N GLU A 11 -0.41 -6.24 4.74
CA GLU A 11 -1.16 -7.13 3.85
C GLU A 11 -0.87 -8.62 4.10
N CYS A 12 0.38 -8.97 4.46
CA CYS A 12 0.80 -10.37 4.53
C CYS A 12 1.61 -10.75 5.77
N GLY A 13 1.88 -9.81 6.68
CA GLY A 13 2.62 -10.04 7.92
C GLY A 13 4.13 -10.23 7.75
N SER A 14 4.67 -10.18 6.53
CA SER A 14 6.11 -10.32 6.28
C SER A 14 6.92 -9.24 6.99
N THR A 15 8.09 -9.59 7.52
CA THR A 15 9.06 -8.65 8.12
C THR A 15 10.18 -8.25 7.16
N ALA A 16 10.18 -8.77 5.93
CA ALA A 16 11.25 -8.58 4.95
C ALA A 16 10.85 -7.62 3.81
N ASP A 17 11.84 -6.89 3.28
CA ASP A 17 11.69 -5.97 2.12
C ASP A 17 10.52 -4.98 2.30
N LEU A 18 10.43 -4.42 3.50
CA LEU A 18 9.40 -3.48 3.89
C LEU A 18 9.72 -2.08 3.36
N VAL A 19 8.68 -1.40 2.90
CA VAL A 19 8.71 -0.01 2.45
C VAL A 19 7.69 0.75 3.28
N ASP A 20 8.08 1.93 3.74
CA ASP A 20 7.23 2.86 4.45
C ASP A 20 6.21 3.52 3.51
N ASN A 21 4.95 3.58 3.95
CA ASN A 21 3.87 4.13 3.15
C ASN A 21 2.87 4.86 4.06
N TYR A 22 2.51 6.09 3.68
CA TYR A 22 1.58 6.90 4.45
C TYR A 22 0.16 6.71 3.92
N TYR A 23 -0.73 6.22 4.79
CA TYR A 23 -2.13 6.01 4.46
C TYR A 23 -3.01 7.05 5.14
N TRP A 24 -3.89 7.65 4.37
CA TRP A 24 -4.97 8.47 4.91
C TRP A 24 -6.12 7.56 5.38
N ILE A 25 -6.30 7.45 6.70
CA ILE A 25 -7.40 6.68 7.29
C ILE A 25 -8.38 7.64 7.94
N GLY A 26 -9.60 7.70 7.40
CA GLY A 26 -10.76 8.24 8.12
C GLY A 26 -10.70 9.70 8.58
N GLY A 27 -9.87 10.56 7.96
CA GLY A 27 -9.88 12.00 8.23
C GLY A 27 -9.08 12.47 9.46
N GLN A 28 -8.29 11.59 10.09
CA GLN A 28 -7.57 11.91 11.34
C GLN A 28 -6.03 11.91 11.20
N SER A 29 -5.51 12.30 10.03
CA SER A 29 -4.07 12.35 9.65
C SER A 29 -3.51 11.08 9.00
N ASN A 30 -2.32 11.23 8.40
CA ASN A 30 -1.60 10.15 7.73
C ASN A 30 -1.01 9.19 8.76
N VAL A 31 -1.39 7.91 8.66
CA VAL A 31 -0.79 6.84 9.46
C VAL A 31 0.34 6.22 8.66
N LEU A 32 1.52 6.10 9.28
CA LEU A 32 2.64 5.36 8.72
C LEU A 32 2.36 3.86 8.83
N LEU A 33 2.25 3.19 7.69
CA LEU A 33 2.14 1.73 7.58
C LEU A 33 3.29 1.18 6.75
N TYR A 34 3.46 -0.13 6.78
CA TYR A 34 4.50 -0.81 6.01
C TYR A 34 3.87 -1.83 5.07
N ASP A 35 4.36 -1.83 3.83
CA ASP A 35 4.06 -2.87 2.85
C ASP A 35 5.35 -3.53 2.42
N CYS A 36 5.35 -4.85 2.26
CA CYS A 36 6.46 -5.48 1.55
C CYS A 36 6.36 -5.12 0.05
N ARG A 37 7.51 -4.99 -0.61
CA ARG A 37 7.57 -4.57 -2.03
C ARG A 37 6.72 -5.43 -2.97
N LYS A 38 6.53 -6.71 -2.64
CA LYS A 38 5.64 -7.63 -3.36
C LYS A 38 4.18 -7.18 -3.27
N CYS A 39 3.68 -6.92 -2.06
CA CYS A 39 2.32 -6.46 -1.83
C CYS A 39 2.09 -5.08 -2.44
N LEU A 40 3.04 -4.16 -2.28
CA LEU A 40 2.98 -2.82 -2.89
C LEU A 40 2.83 -2.89 -4.42
N LYS A 41 3.63 -3.72 -5.10
CA LYS A 41 3.52 -3.93 -6.56
C LYS A 41 2.19 -4.55 -6.96
N SER A 42 1.65 -5.47 -6.16
CA SER A 42 0.35 -6.08 -6.41
C SER A 42 -0.78 -5.04 -6.33
N ASN A 43 -0.77 -4.22 -5.29
CA ASN A 43 -1.75 -3.15 -5.07
C ASN A 43 -1.70 -2.09 -6.17
N LEU A 44 -0.49 -1.71 -6.62
CA LEU A 44 -0.34 -0.78 -7.74
C LEU A 44 -0.97 -1.32 -9.03
N LYS A 45 -0.70 -2.59 -9.38
CA LYS A 45 -1.28 -3.22 -10.57
C LYS A 45 -2.81 -3.31 -10.48
N ALA A 46 -3.34 -3.66 -9.30
CA ALA A 46 -4.79 -3.70 -9.08
C ALA A 46 -5.43 -2.31 -9.25
N SER A 47 -4.78 -1.26 -8.73
CA SER A 47 -5.24 0.12 -8.86
C SER A 47 -5.23 0.59 -10.31
N GLN A 48 -4.16 0.29 -11.06
CA GLN A 48 -4.07 0.62 -12.49
C GLN A 48 -5.20 -0.02 -13.29
N ARG A 49 -5.46 -1.31 -13.09
CA ARG A 49 -6.57 -2.01 -13.74
C ARG A 49 -7.93 -1.41 -13.38
N ALA A 50 -8.14 -1.04 -12.12
CA ALA A 50 -9.38 -0.39 -11.71
C ALA A 50 -9.56 0.97 -12.42
N CYS A 51 -8.49 1.76 -12.57
CA CYS A 51 -8.51 3.00 -13.33
C CYS A 51 -8.83 2.78 -14.81
N GLU A 52 -8.20 1.79 -15.46
CA GLU A 52 -8.45 1.43 -16.86
C GLU A 52 -9.93 1.07 -17.07
N MET A 53 -10.49 0.21 -16.20
CA MET A 53 -11.90 -0.19 -16.27
C MET A 53 -12.87 0.99 -16.09
N LEU A 54 -12.53 1.96 -15.24
CA LEU A 54 -13.36 3.16 -15.06
C LEU A 54 -13.29 4.07 -16.31
N GLN A 55 -12.14 4.17 -16.95
CA GLN A 55 -11.98 4.95 -18.18
C GLN A 55 -12.69 4.32 -19.38
N GLU A 56 -12.69 2.99 -19.48
CA GLU A 56 -13.42 2.27 -20.53
C GLU A 56 -14.93 2.44 -20.39
N ARG A 57 -15.46 2.41 -19.15
CA ARG A 57 -16.89 2.62 -18.87
C ARG A 57 -17.38 4.05 -19.05
N ALA A 58 -16.47 5.02 -19.10
CA ALA A 58 -16.79 6.43 -19.28
C ALA A 58 -16.87 6.86 -20.77
N LYS A 59 -16.62 5.93 -21.71
CA LYS A 59 -16.78 6.12 -23.16
C LYS A 59 -18.09 5.51 -23.64
#